data_AF-A0AAN9V988-F1
#
_entry.id   AF-A0AAN9V988-F1
#
_cell.length_a   1.000
_cell.length_b   1.000
_cell.length_c   1.000
_cell.angle_alpha   90.00
_cell.angle_beta   90.00
_cell.angle_gamma   90.00
#
_symmetry.space_group_name_H-M   'P 1'
#
loop_
_entity.id
_entity.type
_entity.pdbx_description
1 polymer ?
#
loop_
_entity_poly.entity_id
_entity_poly.type
_entity_poly.pdbx_seq_one_letter_code
_entity_poly.pdbx_strand_id
1 'polypeptide(L)'
;MSFTKTLRELKVTELKVELEDRELETTGTKAILQQRLANALKAAGEGPESFLFEMNENFYKAFEGLRKYLEGKNRILEEKLLENMEQKITQNNILVREEIEEKMSKNVEKIEEKFLKSEEKLLNLLEEKLKVFDFPTEKIKMNTVQDPQGMARVTTVREPLGKGRVKPPTFDGTSSWPNYLKQFKAAATANGWSATDCATALIVSLRGNAVDVLETIPIEEQANFEQIVKRLETRYGQTHLEDLYFTMLKNRAQKPRESLQKLEADISRLVRLSNPDSPESFMERIAVRYFIEAIHDAETQQALRLARPKTLADTLSQALDFEAAKRASKRDGRVRAVQPDLGTSNEKYLEAMIERLLDARKYNIKRRQPRCWNCGELGHVRSVTVQ
;
A
#
# COMPACT_ATOMS: atom_id res chain seq x y z
N MET A 1 25.92 -33.67 -34.14
CA MET A 1 25.32 -32.46 -34.72
C MET A 1 26.49 -31.54 -35.03
N SER A 2 26.78 -31.24 -36.30
CA SER A 2 27.83 -30.27 -36.60
C SER A 2 27.35 -28.89 -36.16
N PHE A 3 28.01 -28.34 -35.14
CA PHE A 3 27.75 -26.98 -34.70
C PHE A 3 28.49 -26.05 -35.65
N THR A 4 27.75 -25.46 -36.57
CA THR A 4 28.27 -24.47 -37.50
C THR A 4 27.92 -23.07 -37.03
N LYS A 5 28.82 -22.11 -37.28
CA LYS A 5 28.58 -20.69 -37.00
C LYS A 5 28.79 -19.87 -38.24
N THR A 6 28.05 -18.77 -38.34
CA THR A 6 28.30 -17.72 -39.33
C THR A 6 29.40 -16.75 -38.83
N LEU A 7 30.00 -15.99 -39.73
CA LEU A 7 31.06 -15.03 -39.41
C LEU A 7 30.69 -14.02 -38.28
N ARG A 8 29.41 -13.66 -38.19
CA ARG A 8 28.91 -12.72 -37.17
C ARG A 8 28.88 -13.33 -35.77
N GLU A 9 28.68 -14.65 -35.68
CA GLU A 9 28.52 -15.42 -34.45
C GLU A 9 29.85 -15.84 -33.84
N LEU A 10 30.95 -15.73 -34.59
CA LEU A 10 32.28 -16.03 -34.09
C LEU A 10 32.70 -15.06 -32.97
N LYS A 11 33.24 -15.61 -31.90
CA LYS A 11 33.87 -14.88 -30.79
C LYS A 11 35.28 -14.45 -31.19
N VAL A 12 35.84 -13.48 -30.49
CA VAL A 12 37.20 -12.96 -30.76
C VAL A 12 38.25 -14.07 -30.78
N THR A 13 38.16 -15.03 -29.86
CA THR A 13 39.07 -16.18 -29.82
C THR A 13 38.95 -17.07 -31.05
N GLU A 14 37.73 -17.30 -31.53
CA GLU A 14 37.44 -18.13 -32.71
C GLU A 14 37.89 -17.41 -34.00
N LEU A 15 37.66 -16.10 -34.10
CA LEU A 15 38.13 -15.27 -35.22
C LEU A 15 39.66 -15.29 -35.35
N LYS A 16 40.38 -15.31 -34.22
CA LYS A 16 41.85 -15.36 -34.24
C LYS A 16 42.36 -16.70 -34.75
N VAL A 17 41.75 -17.81 -34.33
CA VAL A 17 42.11 -19.15 -34.82
C VAL A 17 41.90 -19.25 -36.33
N GLU A 18 40.73 -18.83 -36.84
CA GLU A 18 40.43 -18.88 -38.28
C GLU A 18 41.32 -17.96 -39.13
N LEU A 19 41.79 -16.84 -38.56
CA LEU A 19 42.76 -15.96 -39.21
C LEU A 19 44.17 -16.57 -39.18
N GLU A 20 44.57 -17.19 -38.06
CA GLU A 20 45.87 -17.85 -37.91
C GLU A 20 46.02 -19.05 -38.84
N ASP A 21 44.97 -19.87 -38.98
CA ASP A 21 44.91 -21.00 -39.92
C ASP A 21 45.03 -20.55 -41.39
N ARG A 22 44.73 -19.27 -41.66
CA ARG A 22 44.87 -18.62 -42.98
C ARG A 22 46.12 -17.73 -43.08
N GLU A 23 47.01 -17.80 -42.11
CA GLU A 23 48.25 -17.03 -42.02
C GLU A 23 48.05 -15.50 -42.04
N LEU A 24 46.94 -15.04 -41.45
CA LEU A 24 46.56 -13.62 -41.37
C LEU A 24 46.78 -13.04 -39.97
N GLU A 25 46.95 -11.71 -39.89
CA GLU A 25 47.14 -11.01 -38.62
C GLU A 25 45.94 -11.18 -37.66
N THR A 26 46.24 -11.55 -36.41
CA THR A 26 45.24 -11.82 -35.35
C THR A 26 45.07 -10.66 -34.36
N THR A 27 45.69 -9.51 -34.62
CA THR A 27 45.61 -8.30 -33.78
C THR A 27 44.43 -7.41 -34.19
N GLY A 28 43.83 -6.72 -33.21
CA GLY A 28 42.75 -5.75 -33.42
C GLY A 28 41.47 -6.03 -32.62
N THR A 29 40.48 -5.14 -32.79
CA THR A 29 39.14 -5.28 -32.20
C THR A 29 38.31 -6.33 -32.95
N LYS A 30 37.21 -6.82 -32.34
CA LYS A 30 36.35 -7.85 -32.95
C LYS A 30 35.92 -7.48 -34.38
N ALA A 31 35.53 -6.22 -34.60
CA ALA A 31 35.10 -5.74 -35.92
C ALA A 31 36.23 -5.82 -36.97
N ILE A 32 37.46 -5.47 -36.59
CA ILE A 32 38.64 -5.53 -37.47
C ILE A 32 38.93 -6.98 -37.86
N LEU A 33 38.90 -7.90 -36.89
CA LEU A 33 39.12 -9.32 -37.13
C LEU A 33 38.01 -9.91 -38.03
N GLN A 34 36.75 -9.55 -37.80
CA GLN A 34 35.62 -9.96 -38.64
C GLN A 34 35.77 -9.44 -40.07
N GLN A 35 36.17 -8.17 -40.24
CA GLN A 35 36.36 -7.58 -41.56
C GLN A 35 37.52 -8.23 -42.31
N ARG A 36 38.64 -8.51 -41.61
CA ARG A 36 39.80 -9.18 -42.20
C ARG A 36 39.43 -10.58 -42.67
N LEU A 37 38.72 -11.35 -41.85
CA LEU A 37 38.25 -12.68 -42.20
C LEU A 37 37.19 -12.63 -43.33
N ALA A 38 36.29 -11.63 -43.32
CA ALA A 38 35.34 -11.41 -44.41
C ALA A 38 36.03 -11.17 -45.76
N ASN A 39 37.10 -10.37 -45.76
CA ASN A 39 37.86 -10.08 -46.96
C ASN A 39 38.61 -11.33 -47.47
N ALA A 40 39.14 -12.14 -46.55
CA ALA A 40 39.79 -13.40 -46.90
C ALA A 40 38.81 -14.39 -47.53
N LEU A 41 37.60 -14.54 -46.97
CA LEU A 41 36.56 -15.38 -47.56
C LEU A 41 36.15 -14.91 -48.96
N LYS A 42 35.96 -13.60 -49.16
CA LYS A 42 35.68 -13.04 -50.49
C LYS A 42 36.79 -13.32 -51.49
N ALA A 43 38.06 -13.23 -51.06
CA ALA A 43 39.20 -13.53 -51.91
C ALA A 43 39.26 -15.02 -52.31
N ALA A 44 38.76 -15.91 -51.44
CA ALA A 44 38.61 -17.34 -51.72
C ALA A 44 37.36 -17.68 -52.57
N GLY A 45 36.54 -16.69 -52.94
CA GLY A 45 35.29 -16.90 -53.69
C GLY A 45 34.11 -17.36 -52.82
N GLU A 46 34.25 -17.31 -51.50
CA GLU A 46 33.23 -17.71 -50.54
C GLU A 46 32.45 -16.50 -50.04
N GLY A 47 31.12 -16.65 -49.89
CA GLY A 47 30.25 -15.60 -49.35
C GLY A 47 30.46 -15.45 -47.84
N PRO A 48 30.92 -14.29 -47.32
CA PRO A 48 31.25 -14.15 -45.89
C PRO A 48 30.07 -14.32 -44.93
N GLU A 49 28.86 -14.09 -45.43
CA GLU A 49 27.63 -14.22 -44.63
C GLU A 49 26.99 -15.61 -44.76
N SER A 50 27.32 -16.36 -45.81
CA SER A 50 26.82 -17.71 -46.07
C SER A 50 27.79 -18.82 -45.67
N PHE A 51 29.07 -18.49 -45.46
CA PHE A 51 30.09 -19.44 -45.04
C PHE A 51 29.86 -19.91 -43.61
N LEU A 52 29.95 -21.22 -43.40
CA LEU A 52 29.70 -21.90 -42.14
C LEU A 52 31.00 -22.48 -41.60
N PHE A 53 31.44 -21.95 -40.45
CA PHE A 53 32.63 -22.40 -39.75
C PHE A 53 32.32 -23.61 -38.88
N GLU A 54 33.09 -24.68 -39.03
CA GLU A 54 32.97 -25.88 -38.20
C GLU A 54 33.62 -25.65 -36.84
N MET A 55 32.84 -25.83 -35.78
CA MET A 55 33.36 -25.62 -34.44
C MET A 55 34.11 -26.85 -33.90
N ASN A 56 35.27 -26.63 -33.26
CA ASN A 56 36.02 -27.69 -32.56
C ASN A 56 35.22 -28.26 -31.37
N GLU A 57 34.66 -29.47 -31.54
CA GLU A 57 33.81 -30.13 -30.54
C GLU A 57 34.46 -30.24 -29.15
N ASN A 58 35.77 -30.42 -29.07
CA ASN A 58 36.48 -30.62 -27.80
C ASN A 58 36.48 -29.34 -26.95
N PHE A 59 36.58 -28.18 -27.60
CA PHE A 59 36.52 -26.89 -26.91
C PHE A 59 35.12 -26.62 -26.33
N TYR A 60 34.06 -26.96 -27.07
CA TYR A 60 32.68 -26.81 -26.58
C TYR A 60 32.36 -27.73 -25.42
N LYS A 61 32.76 -29.00 -25.50
CA LYS A 61 32.57 -29.97 -24.41
C LYS A 61 33.26 -29.50 -23.12
N ALA A 62 34.47 -28.94 -23.22
CA ALA A 62 35.17 -28.36 -22.08
C ALA A 62 34.46 -27.12 -21.49
N PHE A 63 33.99 -26.20 -22.34
CA PHE A 63 33.24 -25.02 -21.91
C PHE A 63 31.89 -25.36 -21.29
N GLU A 64 31.17 -26.34 -21.84
CA GLU A 64 29.90 -26.82 -21.31
C GLU A 64 30.10 -27.50 -19.94
N GLY A 65 31.18 -28.27 -19.78
CA GLY A 65 31.58 -28.83 -18.49
C GLY A 65 31.83 -27.76 -17.44
N LEU A 66 32.59 -26.71 -17.78
CA LEU A 66 32.84 -25.58 -16.89
C LEU A 66 31.56 -24.82 -16.55
N ARG A 67 30.68 -24.61 -17.53
CA ARG A 67 29.38 -23.97 -17.32
C ARG A 67 28.53 -24.75 -16.33
N LYS A 68 28.38 -26.08 -16.52
CA LYS A 68 27.64 -26.95 -15.60
C LYS A 68 28.23 -26.94 -14.19
N TYR A 69 29.55 -26.92 -14.08
CA TYR A 69 30.23 -26.80 -12.79
C TYR A 69 29.92 -25.48 -12.08
N LEU A 70 29.98 -24.35 -12.81
CA LEU A 70 29.67 -23.03 -12.26
C LEU A 70 28.19 -22.89 -11.87
N GLU A 71 27.28 -23.38 -12.72
CA GLU A 71 25.85 -23.42 -12.42
C GLU A 71 25.57 -24.26 -11.17
N GLY A 72 26.22 -25.43 -11.03
CA GLY A 72 26.12 -26.26 -9.83
C GLY A 72 26.66 -25.57 -8.58
N LYS A 73 27.81 -24.89 -8.66
CA LYS A 73 28.34 -24.10 -7.54
C LYS A 73 27.45 -22.93 -7.14
N ASN A 74 26.91 -22.21 -8.11
CA ASN A 74 25.98 -21.10 -7.86
C ASN A 74 24.72 -21.60 -7.17
N ARG A 75 24.16 -22.74 -7.62
CA ARG A 75 22.99 -23.35 -6.97
C ARG A 75 23.25 -23.71 -5.51
N ILE A 76 24.39 -24.33 -5.21
CA ILE A 76 24.77 -24.67 -3.82
C ILE A 76 24.94 -23.41 -2.97
N LEU A 77 25.51 -22.35 -3.54
CA LEU A 77 25.68 -21.08 -2.84
C LEU A 77 24.33 -20.41 -2.55
N GLU A 78 23.42 -20.40 -3.51
CA GLU A 78 22.05 -19.87 -3.36
C GLU A 78 21.27 -20.65 -2.28
N GLU A 79 21.35 -21.97 -2.29
CA GLU A 79 20.71 -22.84 -1.29
C GLU A 79 21.23 -22.55 0.12
N LYS A 80 22.56 -22.45 0.29
CA LYS A 80 23.16 -22.07 1.59
C LYS A 80 22.78 -20.66 2.04
N LEU A 81 22.64 -19.72 1.10
CA LEU A 81 22.23 -18.35 1.41
C LEU A 81 20.77 -18.32 1.89
N LEU A 82 19.89 -19.07 1.22
CA LEU A 82 18.49 -19.22 1.61
C LEU A 82 18.36 -19.84 3.00
N GLU A 83 19.05 -20.95 3.24
CA GLU A 83 19.02 -21.64 4.54
C GLU A 83 19.49 -20.72 5.69
N ASN A 84 20.56 -19.93 5.47
CA ASN A 84 21.04 -18.96 6.44
C ASN A 84 20.01 -17.85 6.71
N MET A 85 19.35 -17.34 5.66
CA MET A 85 18.29 -16.34 5.81
C MET A 85 17.09 -16.90 6.57
N GLU A 86 16.67 -18.12 6.28
CA GLU A 86 15.57 -18.79 6.98
C GLU A 86 15.89 -19.00 8.47
N GLN A 87 17.11 -19.43 8.78
CA GLN A 87 17.58 -19.55 10.17
C GLN A 87 17.57 -18.21 10.91
N LYS A 88 18.01 -17.12 10.26
CA LYS A 88 17.95 -15.77 10.86
C LYS A 88 16.53 -15.26 11.05
N ILE A 89 15.64 -15.51 10.09
CA ILE A 89 14.23 -15.10 10.17
C ILE A 89 13.55 -15.84 11.31
N THR A 90 13.74 -17.17 11.39
CA THR A 90 13.18 -17.99 12.46
C THR A 90 13.69 -17.56 13.84
N GLN A 91 15.00 -17.32 13.98
CA GLN A 91 15.57 -16.82 15.23
C GLN A 91 15.01 -15.45 15.65
N ASN A 92 14.91 -14.50 14.71
CA ASN A 92 14.31 -13.19 14.99
C ASN A 92 12.84 -13.30 15.38
N ASN A 93 12.07 -14.19 14.73
CA ASN A 93 10.67 -14.40 15.06
C ASN A 93 10.49 -14.98 16.47
N ILE A 94 11.38 -15.88 16.92
CA ILE A 94 11.37 -16.40 18.29
C ILE A 94 11.66 -15.27 19.28
N LEU A 95 12.73 -14.49 19.07
CA LEU A 95 13.08 -13.37 19.96
C LEU A 95 11.96 -12.33 20.07
N VAL A 96 11.33 -11.96 18.94
CA VAL A 96 10.21 -11.02 18.93
C VAL A 96 8.99 -11.61 19.65
N ARG A 97 8.72 -12.90 19.50
CA ARG A 97 7.63 -13.57 20.21
C ARG A 97 7.86 -13.54 21.73
N GLU A 98 9.05 -13.88 22.19
CA GLU A 98 9.42 -13.86 23.61
C GLU A 98 9.28 -12.44 24.20
N GLU A 99 9.73 -11.41 23.48
CA GLU A 99 9.60 -10.01 23.93
C GLU A 99 8.12 -9.56 24.01
N ILE A 100 7.28 -10.02 23.08
CA ILE A 100 5.83 -9.76 23.10
C ILE A 100 5.18 -10.48 24.28
N GLU A 101 5.50 -11.76 24.50
CA GLU A 101 4.95 -12.56 25.61
C GLU A 101 5.30 -11.94 26.96
N GLU A 102 6.54 -11.50 27.16
CA GLU A 102 6.97 -10.81 28.38
C GLU A 102 6.21 -9.49 28.59
N LYS A 103 6.05 -8.68 27.53
CA LYS A 103 5.28 -7.42 27.59
C LYS A 103 3.80 -7.68 27.89
N MET A 104 3.22 -8.72 27.31
CA MET A 104 1.83 -9.11 27.57
C MET A 104 1.65 -9.58 29.01
N SER A 105 2.54 -10.41 29.54
CA SER A 105 2.51 -10.87 30.93
C SER A 105 2.52 -9.70 31.91
N LYS A 106 3.44 -8.74 31.74
CA LYS A 106 3.51 -7.52 32.57
C LYS A 106 2.27 -6.64 32.47
N ASN A 107 1.59 -6.64 31.32
CA ASN A 107 0.35 -5.87 31.16
C ASN A 107 -0.83 -6.55 31.83
N VAL A 108 -0.92 -7.88 31.78
CA VAL A 108 -1.94 -8.67 32.48
C VAL A 108 -1.82 -8.46 33.99
N GLU A 109 -0.63 -8.58 34.56
CA GLU A 109 -0.39 -8.34 36.00
C GLU A 109 -0.85 -6.93 36.43
N LYS A 110 -0.55 -5.90 35.62
CA LYS A 110 -1.00 -4.52 35.89
C LYS A 110 -2.52 -4.35 35.80
N ILE A 111 -3.20 -5.12 34.96
CA ILE A 111 -4.66 -5.09 34.85
C ILE A 111 -5.28 -5.78 36.06
N GLU A 112 -4.76 -6.95 36.44
CA GLU A 112 -5.19 -7.68 37.63
C GLU A 112 -5.04 -6.85 38.91
N GLU A 113 -3.91 -6.16 39.08
CA GLU A 113 -3.68 -5.27 40.23
C GLU A 113 -4.70 -4.11 40.26
N LYS A 114 -5.01 -3.52 39.09
CA LYS A 114 -6.04 -2.47 39.00
C LYS A 114 -7.44 -3.00 39.30
N PHE A 115 -7.74 -4.23 38.88
CA PHE A 115 -9.02 -4.87 39.13
C PHE A 115 -9.21 -5.14 40.63
N LEU A 116 -8.22 -5.75 41.29
CA LEU A 116 -8.22 -5.99 42.74
C LEU A 116 -8.41 -4.68 43.53
N LYS A 117 -7.69 -3.62 43.16
CA LYS A 117 -7.86 -2.28 43.77
C LYS A 117 -9.25 -1.69 43.54
N SER A 118 -9.90 -2.01 42.42
CA SER A 118 -11.27 -1.56 42.14
C SER A 118 -12.31 -2.35 42.93
N GLU A 119 -12.09 -3.65 43.12
CA GLU A 119 -12.93 -4.55 43.92
C GLU A 119 -12.88 -4.18 45.40
N GLU A 120 -11.69 -3.94 45.95
CA GLU A 120 -11.50 -3.47 47.32
C GLU A 120 -12.23 -2.13 47.57
N LYS A 121 -12.17 -1.19 46.61
CA LYS A 121 -12.93 0.06 46.68
C LYS A 121 -14.43 -0.16 46.70
N LEU A 122 -14.95 -1.11 45.91
CA LEU A 122 -16.38 -1.45 45.89
C LEU A 122 -16.83 -2.07 47.21
N LEU A 123 -16.03 -2.96 47.79
CA LEU A 123 -16.30 -3.57 49.10
C LEU A 123 -16.35 -2.51 50.21
N ASN A 124 -15.38 -1.59 50.23
CA ASN A 124 -15.36 -0.49 51.20
C ASN A 124 -16.59 0.43 51.05
N LEU A 125 -17.00 0.72 49.81
CA LEU A 125 -18.19 1.53 49.54
C LEU A 125 -19.48 0.82 49.99
N LEU A 126 -19.58 -0.50 49.80
CA LEU A 126 -20.70 -1.31 50.27
C LEU A 126 -20.77 -1.33 51.80
N GLU A 127 -19.63 -1.50 52.48
CA GLU A 127 -19.56 -1.50 53.94
C GLU A 127 -19.96 -0.13 54.52
N GLU A 128 -19.53 0.97 53.90
CA GLU A 128 -19.94 2.33 54.26
C GLU A 128 -21.46 2.53 54.09
N LYS A 129 -22.04 2.01 52.99
CA LYS A 129 -23.49 2.09 52.74
C LYS A 129 -24.30 1.24 53.73
N LEU A 130 -23.77 0.10 54.18
CA LEU A 130 -24.40 -0.75 55.19
C LEU A 130 -24.40 -0.12 56.58
N LYS A 131 -23.39 0.72 56.93
CA LYS A 131 -23.34 1.46 58.20
C LYS A 131 -24.38 2.58 58.32
N VAL A 132 -24.98 3.02 57.21
CA VAL A 132 -26.02 4.07 57.18
C VAL A 132 -27.43 3.47 57.33
N PHE A 133 -27.60 2.16 57.16
CA PHE A 133 -28.87 1.45 57.29
C PHE A 133 -29.00 0.80 58.68
N ASP A 134 -29.21 1.61 59.72
CA ASP A 134 -29.76 1.13 60.99
C ASP A 134 -31.25 0.81 60.78
N PHE A 135 -31.60 -0.47 60.65
CA PHE A 135 -32.98 -0.94 60.80
C PHE A 135 -33.21 -1.32 62.27
N PRO A 136 -34.14 -0.68 62.99
CA PRO A 136 -34.57 -1.16 64.29
C PRO A 136 -35.19 -2.54 64.12
N THR A 137 -34.59 -3.56 64.75
CA THR A 137 -35.20 -4.88 64.89
C THR A 137 -36.27 -4.82 65.97
N GLU A 138 -37.41 -4.21 65.68
CA GLU A 138 -38.59 -4.40 66.51
C GLU A 138 -39.15 -5.80 66.27
N LYS A 139 -39.14 -6.59 67.35
CA LYS A 139 -39.76 -7.91 67.46
C LYS A 139 -41.20 -7.82 67.00
N ILE A 140 -41.49 -8.32 65.80
CA ILE A 140 -42.86 -8.54 65.33
C ILE A 140 -43.48 -9.60 66.24
N LYS A 141 -44.36 -9.16 67.14
CA LYS A 141 -45.25 -10.04 67.88
C LYS A 141 -46.24 -10.63 66.88
N MET A 142 -46.19 -11.95 66.72
CA MET A 142 -47.24 -12.71 66.04
C MET A 142 -48.55 -12.55 66.83
N ASN A 143 -49.47 -11.74 66.31
CA ASN A 143 -50.87 -11.84 66.66
C ASN A 143 -51.61 -12.41 65.45
N THR A 144 -52.06 -13.64 65.60
CA THR A 144 -53.06 -14.28 64.75
C THR A 144 -54.34 -13.47 64.77
N VAL A 145 -54.66 -12.83 63.65
CA VAL A 145 -56.03 -12.43 63.31
C VAL A 145 -56.34 -13.11 61.98
N GLN A 146 -57.19 -14.12 62.06
CA GLN A 146 -57.86 -14.69 60.90
C GLN A 146 -58.91 -13.67 60.46
N ASP A 147 -58.88 -13.28 59.18
CA ASP A 147 -60.09 -12.86 58.48
C ASP A 147 -60.03 -13.40 57.04
N PRO A 148 -61.10 -14.01 56.52
CA PRO A 148 -61.04 -14.85 55.34
C PRO A 148 -61.34 -14.07 54.06
N GLN A 149 -60.88 -14.64 52.94
CA GLN A 149 -61.21 -14.29 51.56
C GLN A 149 -60.29 -13.28 50.87
N GLY A 150 -59.11 -13.81 50.54
CA GLY A 150 -58.34 -13.66 49.30
C GLY A 150 -58.72 -12.57 48.31
N MET A 151 -57.76 -11.66 48.09
CA MET A 151 -57.35 -11.13 46.78
C MET A 151 -56.07 -10.31 46.99
N ALA A 152 -54.90 -10.91 46.72
CA ALA A 152 -53.61 -10.22 46.81
C ALA A 152 -53.47 -9.22 45.65
N ARG A 153 -53.63 -7.92 45.95
CA ARG A 153 -53.12 -6.85 45.09
C ARG A 153 -51.62 -6.73 45.29
N VAL A 154 -50.85 -7.23 44.32
CA VAL A 154 -49.43 -6.90 44.17
C VAL A 154 -49.35 -5.41 43.82
N THR A 155 -49.04 -4.56 44.79
CA THR A 155 -48.64 -3.18 44.53
C THR A 155 -47.25 -3.20 43.91
N THR A 156 -47.21 -3.17 42.58
CA THR A 156 -46.01 -2.82 41.83
C THR A 156 -45.56 -1.43 42.27
N VAL A 157 -44.28 -1.33 42.62
CA VAL A 157 -43.59 -0.05 42.81
C VAL A 157 -43.76 0.72 41.50
N ARG A 158 -44.58 1.78 41.52
CA ARG A 158 -44.74 2.68 40.38
C ARG A 158 -43.44 3.44 40.19
N GLU A 159 -42.76 3.15 39.08
CA GLU A 159 -41.67 3.95 38.54
C GLU A 159 -42.10 5.41 38.33
N PRO A 160 -41.15 6.37 38.40
CA PRO A 160 -41.46 7.78 38.22
C PRO A 160 -41.98 8.03 36.80
N LEU A 161 -43.16 8.63 36.73
CA LEU A 161 -43.75 9.14 35.49
C LEU A 161 -42.82 10.18 34.85
N GLY A 162 -42.42 9.97 33.59
CA GLY A 162 -42.08 11.09 32.71
C GLY A 162 -40.67 11.20 32.13
N LYS A 163 -39.96 10.11 31.82
CA LYS A 163 -38.91 10.15 30.77
C LYS A 163 -39.43 9.42 29.54
N GLY A 164 -39.56 10.11 28.41
CA GLY A 164 -40.01 9.50 27.16
C GLY A 164 -39.10 8.34 26.79
N ARG A 165 -39.67 7.13 26.65
CA ARG A 165 -38.91 5.94 26.22
C ARG A 165 -38.42 6.15 24.79
N VAL A 166 -37.12 5.95 24.58
CA VAL A 166 -36.47 6.07 23.27
C VAL A 166 -36.97 4.93 22.40
N LYS A 167 -37.69 5.23 21.31
CA LYS A 167 -38.15 4.19 20.38
C LYS A 167 -36.99 3.81 19.45
N PRO A 168 -36.64 2.52 19.33
CA PRO A 168 -35.65 2.08 18.36
C PRO A 168 -36.21 2.30 16.95
N PRO A 169 -35.33 2.49 15.96
CA PRO A 169 -35.74 2.52 14.56
C PRO A 169 -36.35 1.16 14.15
N THR A 170 -37.11 1.17 13.05
CA THR A 170 -37.58 -0.05 12.41
C THR A 170 -36.51 -0.63 11.49
N PHE A 171 -36.47 -1.95 11.33
CA PHE A 171 -35.54 -2.64 10.43
C PHE A 171 -36.30 -3.43 9.37
N ASP A 172 -36.05 -3.10 8.11
CA ASP A 172 -36.70 -3.70 6.93
C ASP A 172 -35.78 -4.62 6.12
N GLY A 173 -34.51 -4.74 6.51
CA GLY A 173 -33.48 -5.48 5.78
C GLY A 173 -32.75 -4.69 4.71
N THR A 174 -33.09 -3.42 4.46
CA THR A 174 -32.40 -2.57 3.46
C THR A 174 -31.26 -1.75 4.08
N SER A 175 -31.43 -1.36 5.35
CA SER A 175 -30.41 -0.65 6.10
C SER A 175 -29.31 -1.58 6.62
N SER A 176 -28.13 -1.02 6.90
CA SER A 176 -26.98 -1.79 7.42
C SER A 176 -27.30 -2.41 8.79
N TRP A 177 -27.33 -3.74 8.86
CA TRP A 177 -27.62 -4.49 10.09
C TRP A 177 -26.71 -4.11 11.28
N PRO A 178 -25.36 -4.00 11.14
CA PRO A 178 -24.50 -3.56 12.24
C PRO A 178 -24.83 -2.16 12.78
N ASN A 179 -25.23 -1.24 11.89
CA ASN A 179 -25.60 0.12 12.30
C ASN A 179 -26.94 0.14 13.03
N TYR A 180 -27.91 -0.64 12.53
CA TYR A 180 -29.18 -0.84 13.17
C TYR A 180 -29.02 -1.42 14.59
N LEU A 181 -28.24 -2.49 14.73
CA LEU A 181 -28.01 -3.16 16.01
C LEU A 181 -27.35 -2.22 17.04
N LYS A 182 -26.42 -1.34 16.61
CA LYS A 182 -25.83 -0.31 17.48
C LYS A 182 -26.88 0.69 17.98
N GLN A 183 -27.74 1.18 17.08
CA GLN A 183 -28.82 2.11 17.45
C GLN A 183 -29.84 1.44 18.39
N PHE A 184 -30.20 0.18 18.11
CA PHE A 184 -31.09 -0.61 18.94
C PHE A 184 -30.51 -0.82 20.35
N LYS A 185 -29.24 -1.23 20.46
CA LYS A 185 -28.56 -1.40 21.75
C LYS A 185 -28.50 -0.09 22.54
N ALA A 186 -28.21 1.03 21.88
CA ALA A 186 -28.24 2.35 22.54
C ALA A 186 -29.64 2.70 23.09
N ALA A 187 -30.71 2.42 22.33
CA ALA A 187 -32.08 2.60 22.80
C ALA A 187 -32.44 1.65 23.97
N ALA A 188 -31.99 0.39 23.91
CA ALA A 188 -32.18 -0.60 24.96
C ALA A 188 -31.51 -0.18 26.28
N THR A 189 -30.26 0.29 26.20
CA THR A 189 -29.53 0.83 27.36
C THR A 189 -30.20 2.07 27.93
N ALA A 190 -30.67 2.99 27.07
CA ALA A 190 -31.37 4.20 27.52
C ALA A 190 -32.71 3.90 28.21
N ASN A 191 -33.37 2.81 27.81
CA ASN A 191 -34.66 2.40 28.37
C ASN A 191 -34.56 1.37 29.50
N GLY A 192 -33.37 0.86 29.81
CA GLY A 192 -33.18 -0.18 30.83
C GLY A 192 -33.86 -1.51 30.51
N TRP A 193 -33.90 -1.90 29.23
CA TRP A 193 -34.60 -3.11 28.81
C TRP A 193 -33.94 -4.39 29.31
N SER A 194 -34.76 -5.34 29.77
CA SER A 194 -34.32 -6.71 30.05
C SER A 194 -34.09 -7.48 28.74
N ALA A 195 -33.45 -8.65 28.80
CA ALA A 195 -33.21 -9.49 27.62
C ALA A 195 -34.52 -9.88 26.90
N THR A 196 -35.59 -10.14 27.64
CA THR A 196 -36.92 -10.46 27.11
C THR A 196 -37.61 -9.23 26.50
N ASP A 197 -37.43 -8.05 27.09
CA ASP A 197 -37.93 -6.79 26.52
C ASP A 197 -37.19 -6.45 25.23
N CYS A 198 -35.88 -6.73 25.16
CA CYS A 198 -35.07 -6.55 23.97
C CYS A 198 -35.51 -7.49 22.85
N ALA A 199 -35.76 -8.77 23.15
CA ALA A 199 -36.28 -9.73 22.16
C ALA A 199 -37.64 -9.28 21.61
N THR A 200 -38.56 -8.90 22.49
CA THR A 200 -39.90 -8.42 22.12
C THR A 200 -39.83 -7.14 21.30
N ALA A 201 -39.04 -6.15 21.74
CA ALA A 201 -38.88 -4.89 21.04
C ALA A 201 -38.20 -5.08 19.67
N LEU A 202 -37.25 -6.01 19.56
CA LEU A 202 -36.59 -6.35 18.29
C LEU A 202 -37.58 -6.99 17.32
N ILE A 203 -38.37 -7.98 17.75
CA ILE A 203 -39.42 -8.58 16.93
C ILE A 203 -40.41 -7.52 16.41
N VAL A 204 -40.85 -6.64 17.31
CA VAL A 204 -41.83 -5.58 16.98
C VAL A 204 -41.24 -4.48 16.10
N SER A 205 -39.91 -4.33 16.03
CA SER A 205 -39.25 -3.36 15.16
C SER A 205 -38.93 -3.90 13.76
N LEU A 206 -38.99 -5.21 13.53
CA LEU A 206 -38.80 -5.83 12.20
C LEU A 206 -39.99 -5.50 11.27
N ARG A 207 -39.69 -5.18 10.02
CA ARG A 207 -40.64 -4.87 8.95
C ARG A 207 -40.22 -5.53 7.64
N GLY A 208 -41.15 -5.65 6.68
CA GLY A 208 -40.87 -6.19 5.35
C GLY A 208 -40.17 -7.56 5.40
N ASN A 209 -39.20 -7.77 4.50
CA ASN A 209 -38.47 -9.04 4.35
C ASN A 209 -37.70 -9.47 5.60
N ALA A 210 -37.42 -8.54 6.52
CA ALA A 210 -36.73 -8.87 7.77
C ALA A 210 -37.63 -9.64 8.75
N VAL A 211 -38.95 -9.52 8.64
CA VAL A 211 -39.92 -10.28 9.45
C VAL A 211 -39.86 -11.77 9.13
N ASP A 212 -39.63 -12.12 7.86
CA ASP A 212 -39.53 -13.52 7.41
C ASP A 212 -38.44 -14.32 8.14
N VAL A 213 -37.44 -13.64 8.74
CA VAL A 213 -36.43 -14.31 9.56
C VAL A 213 -37.06 -14.99 10.78
N LEU A 214 -38.15 -14.45 11.31
CA LEU A 214 -38.87 -15.02 12.45
C LEU A 214 -39.50 -16.38 12.12
N GLU A 215 -39.87 -16.64 10.85
CA GLU A 215 -40.36 -17.95 10.42
C GLU A 215 -39.32 -19.06 10.59
N THR A 216 -38.03 -18.70 10.56
CA THR A 216 -36.92 -19.65 10.71
C THR A 216 -36.56 -19.95 12.17
N ILE A 217 -37.21 -19.28 13.12
CA ILE A 217 -36.93 -19.36 14.56
C ILE A 217 -38.12 -19.99 15.30
N PRO A 218 -37.92 -21.12 16.01
CA PRO A 218 -38.96 -21.71 16.85
C PRO A 218 -39.53 -20.71 17.86
N ILE A 219 -40.83 -20.78 18.15
CA ILE A 219 -41.54 -19.82 19.01
C ILE A 219 -40.91 -19.77 20.42
N GLU A 220 -40.43 -20.91 20.90
CA GLU A 220 -39.76 -21.05 22.21
C GLU A 220 -38.43 -20.29 22.27
N GLU A 221 -37.75 -20.12 21.12
CA GLU A 221 -36.48 -19.41 21.00
C GLU A 221 -36.67 -17.92 20.67
N GLN A 222 -37.88 -17.48 20.28
CA GLN A 222 -38.18 -16.07 20.00
C GLN A 222 -38.21 -15.19 21.27
N ALA A 223 -38.21 -15.79 22.46
CA ALA A 223 -37.97 -15.05 23.70
C ALA A 223 -36.47 -14.75 23.93
N ASN A 224 -35.57 -15.39 23.19
CA ASN A 224 -34.13 -15.23 23.34
C ASN A 224 -33.58 -14.22 22.33
N PHE A 225 -33.18 -13.06 22.85
CA PHE A 225 -32.59 -11.97 22.06
C PHE A 225 -31.36 -12.42 21.24
N GLU A 226 -30.50 -13.27 21.80
CA GLU A 226 -29.26 -13.70 21.13
C GLU A 226 -29.52 -14.55 19.90
N GLN A 227 -30.54 -15.42 19.94
CA GLN A 227 -30.90 -16.27 18.81
C GLN A 227 -31.44 -15.44 17.64
N ILE A 228 -32.28 -14.44 17.94
CA ILE A 228 -32.83 -13.54 16.91
C ILE A 228 -31.71 -12.71 16.27
N VAL A 229 -30.82 -12.15 17.08
CA VAL A 229 -29.65 -11.41 16.59
C VAL A 229 -28.77 -12.30 15.72
N LYS A 230 -28.49 -13.53 16.13
CA LYS A 230 -27.66 -14.47 15.37
C LYS A 230 -28.27 -14.77 14.00
N ARG A 231 -29.59 -14.98 13.92
CA ARG A 231 -30.29 -15.26 12.65
C ARG A 231 -30.32 -14.07 11.71
N LEU A 232 -30.54 -12.87 12.27
CA LEU A 232 -30.45 -11.62 11.51
C LEU A 232 -29.02 -11.34 11.04
N GLU A 233 -28.00 -11.65 11.86
CA GLU A 233 -26.60 -11.56 11.48
C GLU A 233 -26.25 -12.54 10.35
N THR A 234 -26.76 -13.77 10.37
CA THR A 234 -26.53 -14.73 9.27
C THR A 234 -27.10 -14.23 7.94
N ARG A 235 -28.28 -13.61 7.95
CA ARG A 235 -28.98 -13.19 6.72
C ARG A 235 -28.60 -11.78 6.24
N TYR A 236 -28.39 -10.85 7.16
CA TYR A 236 -28.16 -9.43 6.88
C TYR A 236 -26.83 -8.89 7.42
N GLY A 237 -26.09 -9.70 8.18
CA GLY A 237 -24.75 -9.37 8.64
C GLY A 237 -23.75 -9.30 7.49
N GLN A 238 -22.60 -8.69 7.77
CA GLN A 238 -21.62 -8.33 6.74
C GLN A 238 -20.43 -9.29 6.71
N THR A 239 -20.45 -10.37 7.49
CA THR A 239 -19.33 -11.31 7.61
C THR A 239 -18.95 -11.92 6.26
N HIS A 240 -19.93 -12.25 5.42
CA HIS A 240 -19.70 -12.76 4.06
C HIS A 240 -19.28 -11.68 3.05
N LEU A 241 -19.35 -10.40 3.44
CA LEU A 241 -18.97 -9.26 2.61
C LEU A 241 -17.52 -8.80 2.87
N GLU A 242 -16.85 -9.32 3.90
CA GLU A 242 -15.46 -8.96 4.24
C GLU A 242 -14.52 -9.20 3.06
N ASP A 243 -14.59 -10.39 2.44
CA ASP A 243 -13.81 -10.76 1.25
C ASP A 243 -14.13 -9.88 0.04
N LEU A 244 -15.39 -9.48 -0.10
CA LEU A 244 -15.83 -8.57 -1.16
C LEU A 244 -15.24 -7.18 -0.95
N TYR A 245 -15.30 -6.64 0.27
CA TYR A 245 -14.70 -5.35 0.59
C TYR A 245 -13.17 -5.38 0.48
N PHE A 246 -12.53 -6.48 0.85
CA PHE A 246 -11.10 -6.69 0.65
C PHE A 246 -10.73 -6.67 -0.83
N THR A 247 -11.54 -7.34 -1.67
CA THR A 247 -11.37 -7.32 -3.13
C THR A 247 -11.59 -5.91 -3.70
N MET A 248 -12.59 -5.17 -3.21
CA MET A 248 -12.83 -3.78 -3.61
C MET A 248 -11.66 -2.87 -3.19
N LEU A 249 -11.11 -3.06 -1.99
CA LEU A 249 -9.93 -2.33 -1.50
C LEU A 249 -8.71 -2.59 -2.37
N LYS A 250 -8.43 -3.86 -2.69
CA LYS A 250 -7.30 -4.25 -3.53
C LYS A 250 -7.37 -3.66 -4.93
N ASN A 251 -8.57 -3.56 -5.48
CA ASN A 251 -8.80 -3.00 -6.81
C ASN A 251 -9.06 -1.48 -6.79
N ARG A 252 -8.93 -0.84 -5.62
CA ARG A 252 -9.22 0.58 -5.49
C ARG A 252 -8.10 1.40 -6.15
N ALA A 253 -8.48 2.18 -7.16
CA ALA A 253 -7.62 3.17 -7.79
C ALA A 253 -8.35 4.52 -7.86
N GLN A 254 -7.61 5.62 -7.75
CA GLN A 254 -8.13 6.98 -7.85
C GLN A 254 -8.82 7.19 -9.20
N LYS A 255 -10.09 7.62 -9.18
CA LYS A 255 -10.83 7.90 -10.42
C LYS A 255 -10.32 9.19 -11.08
N PRO A 256 -10.48 9.35 -12.40
CA PRO A 256 -10.21 10.62 -13.05
C PRO A 256 -10.99 11.76 -12.37
N ARG A 257 -10.28 12.79 -11.89
CA ARG A 257 -10.82 13.96 -11.15
C ARG A 257 -11.34 13.67 -9.73
N GLU A 258 -11.08 12.49 -9.18
CA GLU A 258 -11.36 12.25 -7.77
C GLU A 258 -10.34 12.98 -6.88
N SER A 259 -10.82 13.69 -5.87
CA SER A 259 -9.95 14.36 -4.90
C SER A 259 -9.30 13.34 -3.95
N LEU A 260 -8.11 13.67 -3.47
CA LEU A 260 -7.37 12.82 -2.53
C LEU A 260 -8.16 12.57 -1.24
N GLN A 261 -8.92 13.55 -0.76
CA GLN A 261 -9.78 13.40 0.42
C GLN A 261 -10.91 12.38 0.19
N LYS A 262 -11.49 12.36 -1.02
CA LYS A 262 -12.57 11.41 -1.34
C LYS A 262 -12.02 9.99 -1.48
N LEU A 263 -10.83 9.85 -2.06
CA LEU A 263 -10.11 8.59 -2.10
C LEU A 263 -9.78 8.07 -0.70
N GLU A 264 -9.26 8.94 0.17
CA GLU A 264 -8.91 8.61 1.55
C GLU A 264 -10.13 8.10 2.33
N ALA A 265 -11.24 8.85 2.29
CA ALA A 265 -12.46 8.48 2.99
C ALA A 265 -12.99 7.11 2.55
N ASP A 266 -12.92 6.81 1.25
CA ASP A 266 -13.39 5.52 0.71
C ASP A 266 -12.44 4.38 1.08
N ILE A 267 -11.12 4.60 1.08
CA ILE A 267 -10.14 3.60 1.53
C ILE A 267 -10.29 3.33 3.03
N SER A 268 -10.42 4.37 3.86
CA SER A 268 -10.69 4.25 5.29
C SER A 268 -11.94 3.40 5.56
N ARG A 269 -13.03 3.68 4.82
CA ARG A 269 -14.26 2.90 4.89
C ARG A 269 -14.06 1.44 4.49
N LEU A 270 -13.42 1.18 3.35
CA LEU A 270 -13.20 -0.18 2.84
C LEU A 270 -12.34 -1.01 3.80
N VAL A 271 -11.28 -0.43 4.37
CA VAL A 271 -10.40 -1.10 5.34
C VAL A 271 -11.16 -1.55 6.59
N ARG A 272 -12.02 -0.66 7.13
CA ARG A 272 -12.85 -0.99 8.31
C ARG A 272 -13.89 -2.05 8.02
N LEU A 273 -14.45 -2.06 6.80
CA LEU A 273 -15.44 -3.05 6.39
C LEU A 273 -14.83 -4.41 6.08
N SER A 274 -13.59 -4.45 5.58
CA SER A 274 -12.90 -5.71 5.27
C SER A 274 -12.15 -6.31 6.46
N ASN A 275 -11.97 -5.56 7.56
CA ASN A 275 -11.22 -6.02 8.74
C ASN A 275 -11.88 -5.56 10.06
N PRO A 276 -13.14 -5.95 10.34
CA PRO A 276 -13.89 -5.46 11.50
C PRO A 276 -13.25 -5.83 12.85
N ASP A 277 -12.62 -7.01 12.94
CA ASP A 277 -12.02 -7.54 14.18
C ASP A 277 -10.53 -7.19 14.35
N SER A 278 -9.95 -6.47 13.40
CA SER A 278 -8.52 -6.15 13.42
C SER A 278 -8.19 -4.96 14.33
N PRO A 279 -6.99 -4.91 14.94
CA PRO A 279 -6.58 -3.77 15.75
C PRO A 279 -6.40 -2.51 14.89
N GLU A 280 -6.71 -1.34 15.46
CA GLU A 280 -6.65 -0.04 14.75
C GLU A 280 -5.27 0.21 14.12
N SER A 281 -4.19 -0.16 14.80
CA SER A 281 -2.82 0.01 14.28
C SER A 281 -2.55 -0.81 13.01
N PHE A 282 -3.19 -1.96 12.85
CA PHE A 282 -3.09 -2.78 11.65
C PHE A 282 -3.91 -2.19 10.51
N MET A 283 -5.15 -1.79 10.80
CA MET A 283 -6.02 -1.10 9.84
C MET A 283 -5.35 0.15 9.29
N GLU A 284 -4.72 0.94 10.16
CA GLU A 284 -4.05 2.18 9.77
C GLU A 284 -2.85 1.94 8.84
N ARG A 285 -1.99 0.95 9.14
CA ARG A 285 -0.89 0.55 8.22
C ARG A 285 -1.41 0.09 6.87
N ILE A 286 -2.48 -0.70 6.85
CA ILE A 286 -3.09 -1.18 5.61
C ILE A 286 -3.68 -0.01 4.81
N ALA A 287 -4.37 0.90 5.48
CA ALA A 287 -4.97 2.06 4.83
C ALA A 287 -3.91 2.97 4.20
N VAL A 288 -2.80 3.24 4.90
CA VAL A 288 -1.66 3.99 4.34
C VAL A 288 -1.13 3.33 3.08
N ARG A 289 -0.88 2.01 3.12
CA ARG A 289 -0.36 1.27 1.96
C ARG A 289 -1.29 1.36 0.75
N TYR A 290 -2.56 1.02 0.93
CA TYR A 290 -3.53 1.03 -0.17
C TYR A 290 -3.84 2.43 -0.68
N PHE A 291 -3.80 3.45 0.19
CA PHE A 291 -3.95 4.84 -0.24
C PHE A 291 -2.81 5.27 -1.16
N ILE A 292 -1.56 4.98 -0.80
CA ILE A 292 -0.39 5.28 -1.64
C ILE A 292 -0.48 4.53 -2.98
N GLU A 293 -0.87 3.26 -2.98
CA GLU A 293 -1.02 2.45 -4.20
C GLU A 293 -2.16 2.94 -5.10
N ALA A 294 -3.25 3.44 -4.52
CA ALA A 294 -4.42 3.89 -5.26
C ALA A 294 -4.24 5.25 -5.96
N ILE A 295 -3.31 6.10 -5.50
CA ILE A 295 -3.07 7.44 -6.09
C ILE A 295 -2.63 7.31 -7.55
N HIS A 296 -3.22 8.11 -8.44
CA HIS A 296 -2.90 8.07 -9.87
C HIS A 296 -1.55 8.71 -10.23
N ASP A 297 -1.15 9.77 -9.53
CA ASP A 297 0.07 10.52 -9.83
C ASP A 297 1.34 9.82 -9.29
N ALA A 298 2.17 9.30 -10.20
CA ALA A 298 3.36 8.53 -9.84
C ALA A 298 4.39 9.31 -9.02
N GLU A 299 4.55 10.61 -9.27
CA GLU A 299 5.45 11.46 -8.48
C GLU A 299 4.96 11.61 -7.04
N THR A 300 3.65 11.82 -6.84
CA THR A 300 3.04 11.85 -5.51
C THR A 300 3.20 10.52 -4.79
N GLN A 301 2.98 9.38 -5.48
CA GLN A 301 3.23 8.06 -4.88
C GLN A 301 4.68 7.91 -4.41
N GLN A 302 5.65 8.30 -5.25
CA GLN A 302 7.08 8.16 -4.92
C GLN A 302 7.46 9.05 -3.73
N ALA A 303 6.97 10.30 -3.70
CA ALA A 303 7.19 11.21 -2.58
C ALA A 303 6.67 10.62 -1.26
N LEU A 304 5.45 10.07 -1.26
CA LEU A 304 4.86 9.45 -0.07
C LEU A 304 5.62 8.19 0.40
N ARG A 305 6.09 7.35 -0.52
CA ARG A 305 6.92 6.18 -0.18
C ARG A 305 8.24 6.57 0.49
N LEU A 306 8.83 7.69 0.08
CA LEU A 306 10.05 8.23 0.70
C LEU A 306 9.78 8.89 2.05
N ALA A 307 8.66 9.59 2.19
CA ALA A 307 8.29 10.29 3.42
C ALA A 307 7.88 9.35 4.57
N ARG A 308 7.44 8.12 4.25
CA ARG A 308 7.05 7.07 5.22
C ARG A 308 6.04 7.57 6.28
N PRO A 309 4.87 8.06 5.83
CA PRO A 309 3.84 8.53 6.75
C PRO A 309 3.33 7.38 7.64
N LYS A 310 2.94 7.73 8.87
CA LYS A 310 2.55 6.73 9.89
C LYS A 310 1.06 6.50 9.97
N THR A 311 0.27 7.51 9.67
CA THR A 311 -1.19 7.50 9.76
C THR A 311 -1.82 7.86 8.43
N LEU A 312 -3.07 7.44 8.22
CA LEU A 312 -3.79 7.77 6.98
C LEU A 312 -3.98 9.28 6.84
N ALA A 313 -4.28 9.97 7.95
CA ALA A 313 -4.43 11.43 7.99
C ALA A 313 -3.12 12.17 7.67
N ASP A 314 -1.98 11.69 8.19
CA ASP A 314 -0.65 12.22 7.86
C ASP A 314 -0.31 12.00 6.37
N THR A 315 -0.62 10.82 5.85
CA THR A 315 -0.44 10.49 4.42
C THR A 315 -1.24 11.43 3.51
N LEU A 316 -2.50 11.71 3.86
CA LEU A 316 -3.34 12.65 3.12
C LEU A 316 -2.76 14.07 3.16
N SER A 317 -2.32 14.53 4.34
CA SER A 317 -1.77 15.86 4.53
C SER A 317 -0.52 16.06 3.67
N GLN A 318 0.43 15.11 3.73
CA GLN A 318 1.64 15.14 2.92
C GLN A 318 1.36 15.05 1.41
N ALA A 319 0.34 14.28 1.01
CA ALA A 319 -0.06 14.20 -0.40
C ALA A 319 -0.59 15.55 -0.92
N LEU A 320 -1.37 16.25 -0.11
CA LEU A 320 -1.89 17.58 -0.44
C LEU A 320 -0.76 18.63 -0.48
N ASP A 321 0.17 18.58 0.46
CA ASP A 321 1.35 19.46 0.48
C ASP A 321 2.21 19.26 -0.78
N PHE A 322 2.44 18.01 -1.16
CA PHE A 322 3.16 17.68 -2.39
C PHE A 322 2.43 18.19 -3.64
N GLU A 323 1.10 18.00 -3.71
CA GLU A 323 0.30 18.50 -4.84
C GLU A 323 0.34 20.03 -4.93
N ALA A 324 0.30 20.72 -3.78
CA ALA A 324 0.44 22.18 -3.72
C ALA A 324 1.83 22.65 -4.16
N ALA A 325 2.90 22.03 -3.67
CA ALA A 325 4.28 22.34 -4.05
C ALA A 325 4.52 22.11 -5.55
N LYS A 326 4.00 21.01 -6.10
CA LYS A 326 4.07 20.69 -7.54
C LYS A 326 3.32 21.69 -8.41
N ARG A 327 2.17 22.19 -7.94
CA ARG A 327 1.42 23.26 -8.64
C ARG A 327 2.18 24.59 -8.60
N ALA A 328 2.87 24.89 -7.50
CA ALA A 328 3.70 26.09 -7.36
C ALA A 328 4.94 26.04 -8.28
N SER A 329 5.66 24.91 -8.32
CA SER A 329 6.87 24.77 -9.14
C SER A 329 6.59 24.79 -10.65
N LYS A 330 5.44 24.27 -11.09
CA LYS A 330 5.02 24.35 -12.50
C LYS A 330 4.80 25.80 -12.99
N ARG A 331 4.55 26.75 -12.09
CA ARG A 331 4.41 28.17 -12.44
C ARG A 331 5.76 28.87 -12.65
N ASP A 332 6.84 28.32 -12.09
CA ASP A 332 8.18 28.93 -12.09
C ASP A 332 9.13 28.32 -13.15
N GLY A 333 8.74 27.18 -13.75
CA GLY A 333 9.63 26.37 -14.59
C GLY A 333 9.52 26.57 -16.10
N ARG A 334 9.99 27.70 -16.65
CA ARG A 334 10.59 27.70 -18.00
C ARG A 334 12.07 27.35 -17.89
N VAL A 335 12.36 26.13 -17.47
CA VAL A 335 13.75 25.62 -17.44
C VAL A 335 14.02 24.96 -18.80
N ARG A 336 14.97 25.51 -19.57
CA ARG A 336 15.50 24.84 -20.76
C ARG A 336 16.20 23.57 -20.29
N ALA A 337 15.65 22.41 -20.65
CA ALA A 337 16.34 21.15 -20.48
C ALA A 337 17.63 21.17 -21.30
N VAL A 338 18.78 21.15 -20.62
CA VAL A 338 20.03 20.69 -21.23
C VAL A 338 19.96 19.17 -21.16
N GLN A 339 19.71 18.52 -22.31
CA GLN A 339 19.82 17.06 -22.38
C GLN A 339 21.26 16.67 -22.11
N PRO A 340 21.53 15.66 -21.26
CA PRO A 340 22.82 15.00 -21.24
C PRO A 340 22.85 14.08 -22.46
N ASP A 341 23.62 14.46 -23.49
CA ASP A 341 23.83 13.66 -24.69
C ASP A 341 24.55 12.35 -24.33
N LEU A 342 23.76 11.31 -24.06
CA LEU A 342 24.20 9.93 -24.11
C LEU A 342 24.23 9.50 -25.58
N GLY A 343 25.42 9.55 -26.18
CA GLY A 343 25.79 8.62 -27.25
C GLY A 343 25.37 8.96 -28.69
N THR A 344 25.69 10.16 -29.19
CA THR A 344 25.74 10.39 -30.65
C THR A 344 27.15 10.85 -31.06
N SER A 345 27.75 10.10 -31.99
CA SER A 345 29.13 10.20 -32.48
C SER A 345 29.71 11.61 -32.48
N ASN A 346 30.82 11.80 -31.75
CA ASN A 346 31.61 13.04 -31.67
C ASN A 346 31.95 13.63 -33.05
N GLU A 347 31.99 12.82 -34.11
CA GLU A 347 32.23 13.26 -35.49
C GLU A 347 31.15 14.20 -36.03
N LYS A 348 29.87 13.92 -35.82
CA LYS A 348 28.78 14.78 -36.33
C LYS A 348 28.73 16.13 -35.60
N TYR A 349 29.13 16.14 -34.34
CA TYR A 349 29.20 17.37 -33.54
C TYR A 349 30.40 18.23 -33.96
N LEU A 350 31.54 17.60 -34.27
CA LEU A 350 32.71 18.27 -34.83
C LEU A 350 32.43 18.83 -36.23
N GLU A 351 31.77 18.07 -37.11
CA GLU A 351 31.36 18.56 -38.44
C GLU A 351 30.43 19.77 -38.34
N ALA A 352 29.40 19.73 -37.50
CA ALA A 352 28.49 20.85 -37.31
C ALA A 352 29.16 22.08 -36.66
N MET A 353 30.16 21.87 -35.80
CA MET A 353 30.96 22.95 -35.21
C MET A 353 31.89 23.59 -36.27
N ILE A 354 32.52 22.78 -37.12
CA ILE A 354 33.38 23.24 -38.21
C ILE A 354 32.57 24.03 -39.23
N GLU A 355 31.38 23.55 -39.61
CA GLU A 355 30.46 24.29 -40.50
C GLU A 355 30.09 25.66 -39.93
N ARG A 356 29.77 25.74 -38.64
CA ARG A 356 29.47 27.02 -37.97
C ARG A 356 30.67 27.96 -37.90
N LEU A 357 31.88 27.43 -37.70
CA LEU A 357 33.11 28.24 -37.70
C LEU A 357 33.45 28.75 -39.11
N LEU A 358 33.21 27.95 -40.15
CA LEU A 358 33.39 28.35 -41.53
C LEU A 358 32.34 29.39 -41.97
N ASP A 359 31.09 29.26 -41.53
CA ASP A 359 30.06 30.27 -41.78
C ASP A 359 30.29 31.55 -40.98
N ALA A 360 30.74 31.46 -39.72
CA ALA A 360 31.18 32.63 -38.96
C ALA A 360 32.35 33.37 -39.64
N ARG A 361 33.26 32.63 -40.29
CA ARG A 361 34.34 33.20 -41.10
C ARG A 361 33.83 33.88 -42.38
N LYS A 362 32.78 33.35 -43.03
CA LYS A 362 32.12 34.02 -44.17
C LYS A 362 31.43 35.33 -43.77
N TYR A 363 30.87 35.42 -42.57
CA TYR A 363 30.19 36.64 -42.09
C TYR A 363 31.15 37.68 -41.49
N ASN A 364 32.34 37.30 -41.04
CA ASN A 364 33.31 38.26 -40.48
C ASN A 364 34.13 39.03 -41.54
N ILE A 365 33.96 38.70 -42.83
CA ILE A 365 34.57 39.44 -43.96
C ILE A 365 33.75 40.69 -44.35
N LYS A 366 32.56 40.90 -43.75
CA LYS A 366 31.70 42.08 -44.03
C LYS A 366 31.67 43.13 -42.92
N ARG A 367 32.67 43.20 -42.03
CA ARG A 367 32.87 44.40 -41.22
C ARG A 367 33.35 45.53 -42.13
N ARG A 368 32.40 46.39 -42.55
CA ARG A 368 32.66 47.62 -43.30
C ARG A 368 33.76 48.41 -42.59
N GLN A 369 34.87 48.69 -43.27
CA GLN A 369 35.89 49.58 -42.75
C GLN A 369 35.24 50.93 -42.39
N PRO A 370 35.63 51.56 -41.26
CA PRO A 370 35.05 52.84 -40.87
C PRO A 370 35.34 53.89 -41.96
N ARG A 371 34.30 54.62 -42.39
CA ARG A 371 34.40 55.78 -43.30
C ARG A 371 34.53 57.05 -42.49
N CYS A 372 35.41 57.95 -42.93
CA CYS A 372 35.52 59.27 -42.34
C CYS A 372 34.24 60.08 -42.60
N TRP A 373 33.67 60.67 -41.54
CA TRP A 373 32.45 61.49 -41.61
C TRP A 373 32.62 62.82 -42.36
N ASN A 374 33.84 63.21 -42.73
CA ASN A 374 34.12 64.46 -43.44
C ASN A 374 34.37 64.27 -44.95
N CYS A 375 35.06 63.20 -45.35
CA CYS A 375 35.42 62.95 -46.77
C CYS A 375 34.86 61.63 -47.35
N GLY A 376 34.28 60.75 -46.53
CA GLY A 376 33.69 59.48 -46.99
C GLY A 376 34.69 58.36 -47.32
N GLU A 377 36.00 58.64 -47.28
CA GLU A 377 37.04 57.64 -47.54
C GLU A 377 37.21 56.64 -46.39
N LEU A 378 37.63 55.42 -46.72
CA LEU A 378 37.82 54.31 -45.77
C LEU A 378 39.21 54.40 -45.12
N GLY A 379 39.32 54.10 -43.82
CA GLY A 379 40.61 53.88 -43.14
C GLY A 379 41.02 54.91 -42.08
N HIS A 380 40.23 55.95 -41.83
CA HIS A 380 40.44 56.89 -40.72
C HIS A 380 39.12 57.44 -40.16
N VAL A 381 39.17 57.98 -38.95
CA VAL A 381 38.03 58.64 -38.27
C VAL A 381 38.46 60.08 -37.95
N ARG A 382 37.55 61.04 -38.09
CA ARG A 382 37.84 62.49 -37.97
C ARG A 382 38.57 62.81 -36.66
N SER A 383 39.81 63.32 -36.73
CA SER A 383 40.46 63.91 -35.56
C SER A 383 39.95 65.33 -35.35
N VAL A 384 39.57 65.64 -34.11
CA VAL A 384 39.18 66.99 -33.70
C VAL A 384 40.46 67.67 -33.23
N THR A 385 41.07 68.49 -34.08
CA THR A 385 42.15 69.39 -33.66
C THR A 385 41.51 70.60 -32.99
N VAL A 386 41.67 70.68 -31.67
CA VAL A 386 41.36 71.88 -30.88
C VAL A 386 42.46 72.90 -31.14
N GLN A 387 42.10 74.10 -31.60
CA GLN A 387 42.95 75.29 -31.55
C GLN A 387 42.47 76.17 -30.41
#